data_AF-A0A534ACP4-F1
#
_entry.id   AF-A0A534ACP4-F1
#
_cell.length_a   1.000
_cell.length_b   1.000
_cell.length_c   1.000
_cell.angle_alpha   90.00
_cell.angle_beta   90.00
_cell.angle_gamma   90.00
#
_symmetry.space_group_name_H-M   'P 1'
#
loop_
_entity.id
_entity.type
_entity.pdbx_description
1 polymer ?
#
loop_
_entity_poly.entity_id
_entity_poly.type
_entity_poly.pdbx_seq_one_letter_code
_entity_poly.pdbx_strand_id
1 'polypeptide(L)'
;MSVLHGPDATQRATLIAWIDRVAHAVLTAYGGMPLADVQVLVIPVKPRRDSAVLFGQSVRGQGNALQLLVNAQRPASEFADDWMAVHELSHLMHPYLGDRGAWLAEGLATYYQNVLRARGGIYTPQQAWQELGDGFRRAA
;
A
#
# COMPACT_ATOMS: atom_id res chain seq x y z
N MET A 1 -0.97 -13.80 3.11
CA MET A 1 0.29 -13.06 2.85
C MET A 1 1.44 -14.05 2.78
N SER A 2 2.38 -13.83 1.86
CA SER A 2 3.60 -14.62 1.71
C SER A 2 4.79 -13.68 1.56
N VAL A 3 5.88 -13.94 2.29
CA VAL A 3 7.16 -13.22 2.14
C VAL A 3 8.19 -14.21 1.61
N LEU A 4 8.74 -13.95 0.42
CA LEU A 4 9.75 -14.80 -0.20
C LEU A 4 11.04 -14.84 0.64
N HIS A 5 11.89 -15.82 0.34
CA HIS A 5 13.14 -16.04 1.08
C HIS A 5 14.08 -14.83 1.04
N GLY A 6 14.95 -14.70 2.04
CA GLY A 6 15.94 -13.63 2.15
C GLY A 6 15.92 -12.91 3.51
N PRO A 7 14.76 -12.42 4.00
CA PRO A 7 14.66 -11.76 5.28
C PRO A 7 14.87 -12.72 6.45
N ASP A 8 15.60 -12.27 7.47
CA ASP A 8 15.68 -12.97 8.76
C ASP A 8 14.36 -12.88 9.55
N ALA A 9 14.32 -13.49 10.74
CA ALA A 9 13.12 -13.53 11.58
C ALA A 9 12.64 -12.13 12.00
N THR A 10 13.55 -11.21 12.33
CA THR A 10 13.25 -9.85 12.77
C THR A 10 12.72 -9.01 11.61
N GLN A 11 13.36 -9.10 10.44
CA GLN A 11 12.93 -8.44 9.23
C GLN A 11 11.56 -8.96 8.77
N ARG A 12 11.33 -10.27 8.85
CA ARG A 12 10.02 -10.87 8.54
C ARG A 12 8.93 -10.37 9.48
N ALA A 13 9.21 -10.30 10.78
CA ALA A 13 8.26 -9.75 11.76
C ALA A 13 7.92 -8.29 11.45
N THR A 14 8.91 -7.48 11.04
CA THR A 14 8.70 -6.09 10.62
C THR A 14 7.79 -5.99 9.40
N LEU A 15 8.03 -6.82 8.38
CA LEU A 15 7.22 -6.84 7.16
C LEU A 15 5.77 -7.28 7.44
N ILE A 16 5.57 -8.27 8.30
CA ILE A 16 4.22 -8.73 8.70
C ILE A 16 3.50 -7.61 9.45
N ALA A 17 4.12 -7.01 10.47
CA ALA A 17 3.51 -5.93 11.24
C ALA A 17 3.19 -4.69 10.38
N TRP A 18 3.99 -4.42 9.35
CA TRP A 18 3.69 -3.39 8.37
C TRP A 18 2.45 -3.72 7.53
N ILE A 19 2.39 -4.92 6.93
CA ILE A 19 1.23 -5.33 6.13
C ILE A 19 -0.05 -5.41 6.97
N ASP A 20 0.04 -5.83 8.23
CA ASP A 20 -1.10 -5.80 9.15
C ASP A 20 -1.62 -4.37 9.33
N ARG A 21 -0.74 -3.38 9.56
CA ARG A 21 -1.16 -1.97 9.66
C ARG A 21 -1.79 -1.45 8.37
N VAL A 22 -1.22 -1.79 7.21
CA VAL A 22 -1.78 -1.45 5.90
C VAL A 22 -3.18 -2.04 5.73
N ALA A 23 -3.36 -3.33 6.07
CA ALA A 23 -4.65 -4.01 5.99
C ALA A 23 -5.69 -3.35 6.90
N HIS A 24 -5.33 -3.06 8.16
CA HIS A 24 -6.22 -2.35 9.09
C HIS A 24 -6.66 -0.99 8.53
N ALA A 25 -5.73 -0.20 7.98
CA ALA A 25 -6.04 1.08 7.36
C ALA A 25 -7.01 0.93 6.18
N VAL A 26 -6.75 0.01 5.25
CA VAL A 26 -7.58 -0.20 4.05
C VAL A 26 -8.99 -0.67 4.41
N LEU A 27 -9.10 -1.57 5.40
CA LEU A 27 -10.39 -2.10 5.84
C LEU A 27 -11.30 -1.03 6.47
N THR A 28 -10.77 0.13 6.91
CA THR A 28 -11.61 1.25 7.37
C THR A 28 -12.44 1.93 6.28
N ALA A 29 -12.22 1.61 5.00
CA ALA A 29 -13.01 2.14 3.90
C ALA A 29 -14.45 1.61 3.95
N TYR A 30 -14.62 0.28 4.04
CA TYR A 30 -15.92 -0.41 3.96
C TYR A 30 -16.15 -1.48 5.05
N GLY A 31 -15.21 -1.65 6.00
CA GLY A 31 -15.26 -2.70 7.02
C GLY A 31 -14.83 -4.10 6.53
N GLY A 32 -14.50 -4.24 5.25
CA GLY A 32 -14.13 -5.50 4.59
C GLY A 32 -13.55 -5.24 3.20
N MET A 33 -12.84 -6.23 2.65
CA MET A 33 -12.47 -6.20 1.23
C MET A 33 -13.69 -6.61 0.38
N PRO A 34 -14.00 -5.89 -0.72
CA PRO A 34 -15.07 -6.29 -1.64
C PRO A 34 -14.70 -7.51 -2.50
N LEU A 35 -13.46 -7.98 -2.39
CA LEU A 35 -12.91 -9.13 -3.10
C LEU A 35 -12.50 -10.21 -2.11
N ALA A 36 -12.85 -11.47 -2.41
CA ALA A 36 -12.35 -12.62 -1.68
C ALA A 36 -10.88 -12.91 -2.03
N ASP A 37 -10.19 -13.57 -1.09
CA ASP A 37 -8.89 -14.23 -1.30
C ASP A 37 -7.78 -13.33 -1.87
N VAL A 38 -7.69 -12.08 -1.41
CA VAL A 38 -6.60 -11.16 -1.81
C VAL A 38 -5.26 -11.63 -1.23
N GLN A 39 -4.33 -12.03 -2.09
CA GLN A 39 -2.99 -12.47 -1.69
C GLN A 39 -2.00 -11.30 -1.68
N VAL A 40 -1.33 -11.08 -0.55
CA VAL A 40 -0.17 -10.18 -0.49
C VAL A 40 1.11 -10.98 -0.70
N LEU A 41 1.89 -10.65 -1.74
CA LEU A 41 3.19 -11.24 -2.04
C LEU A 41 4.29 -10.19 -1.86
N VAL A 42 5.14 -10.40 -0.85
CA VAL A 42 6.29 -9.54 -0.57
C VAL A 42 7.55 -10.19 -1.11
N ILE A 43 8.25 -9.47 -1.98
CA ILE A 43 9.43 -9.89 -2.72
C ILE A 43 10.63 -9.06 -2.22
N PRO A 44 11.46 -9.62 -1.35
CA PRO A 44 12.65 -8.95 -0.85
C PRO A 44 13.69 -8.79 -1.96
N VAL A 45 14.18 -7.58 -2.14
CA VAL A 45 15.22 -7.23 -3.12
C VAL A 45 16.40 -6.54 -2.42
N LYS A 46 17.58 -6.57 -3.06
CA LYS A 46 18.78 -5.82 -2.63
C LYS A 46 19.07 -4.68 -3.60
N PRO A 47 18.29 -3.60 -3.57
CA PRO A 47 18.41 -2.51 -4.52
C PRO A 47 19.54 -1.55 -4.13
N ARG A 48 19.97 -0.72 -5.08
CA ARG A 48 20.87 0.43 -4.81
C ARG A 48 20.13 1.66 -4.24
N ARG A 49 18.80 1.64 -4.15
CA ARG A 49 17.96 2.75 -3.66
C ARG A 49 17.72 2.64 -2.15
N ASP A 50 17.56 3.81 -1.51
CA ASP A 50 17.45 3.97 -0.06
C ASP A 50 16.01 3.97 0.49
N SER A 51 15.05 3.32 -0.18
CA SER A 51 13.66 3.21 0.30
C SER A 51 13.28 1.79 0.72
N ALA A 52 12.45 1.67 1.77
CA ALA A 52 11.91 0.40 2.24
C ALA A 52 11.00 -0.29 1.23
N VAL A 53 10.11 0.46 0.59
CA VAL A 53 9.23 -0.02 -0.47
C VAL A 53 9.68 0.60 -1.79
N LEU A 54 9.88 -0.23 -2.79
CA LEU A 54 10.45 0.18 -4.08
C LEU A 54 9.45 0.20 -5.20
N PHE A 55 8.51 -0.73 -5.15
CA PHE A 55 7.48 -0.92 -6.13
C PHE A 55 6.33 -1.68 -5.50
N GLY A 56 5.12 -1.32 -5.91
CA GLY A 56 3.90 -1.99 -5.56
C GLY A 56 3.04 -2.13 -6.81
N GLN A 57 2.27 -3.21 -6.86
CA GLN A 57 1.32 -3.40 -7.94
C GLN A 57 0.13 -4.23 -7.46
N SER A 58 -1.07 -3.71 -7.67
CA SER A 58 -2.28 -4.51 -7.63
C SER A 58 -2.43 -5.39 -8.89
N VAL A 59 -2.84 -6.64 -8.69
CA VAL A 59 -3.06 -7.62 -9.76
C VAL A 59 -4.51 -8.08 -9.74
N ARG A 60 -5.11 -8.17 -10.93
CA ARG A 60 -6.48 -8.64 -11.18
C ARG A 60 -6.47 -9.72 -12.26
N GLY A 61 -7.51 -10.55 -12.32
CA GLY A 61 -7.70 -11.57 -13.36
C GLY A 61 -7.80 -12.97 -12.75
N GLN A 62 -6.74 -13.77 -12.83
CA GLN A 62 -6.70 -15.15 -12.30
C GLN A 62 -6.45 -15.23 -10.78
N GLY A 63 -6.89 -14.22 -10.04
CA GLY A 63 -6.65 -13.99 -8.62
C GLY A 63 -6.55 -12.49 -8.34
N ASN A 64 -6.74 -12.10 -7.07
CA ASN A 64 -6.53 -10.73 -6.60
C ASN A 64 -5.26 -10.71 -5.75
N ALA A 65 -4.32 -9.82 -6.06
CA ALA A 65 -3.09 -9.76 -5.29
C ALA A 65 -2.54 -8.34 -5.18
N LEU A 66 -1.72 -8.16 -4.14
CA LEU A 66 -0.79 -7.06 -4.01
C LEU A 66 0.62 -7.64 -4.09
N GLN A 67 1.41 -7.21 -5.06
CA GLN A 67 2.83 -7.55 -5.16
C GLN A 67 3.67 -6.36 -4.72
N LEU A 68 4.69 -6.61 -3.89
CA LEU A 68 5.56 -5.56 -3.34
C LEU A 68 7.02 -5.95 -3.47
N LEU A 69 7.83 -5.06 -4.05
CA LEU A 69 9.28 -5.15 -3.98
C LEU A 69 9.78 -4.32 -2.79
N VAL A 70 10.45 -4.99 -1.84
CA VAL A 70 10.88 -4.35 -0.59
C VAL A 70 12.36 -4.55 -0.32
N ASN A 71 13.00 -3.55 0.29
CA ASN A 71 14.31 -3.72 0.90
C ASN A 71 14.12 -4.03 2.38
N ALA A 72 14.16 -5.32 2.73
CA ALA A 72 13.94 -5.80 4.10
C ALA A 72 15.01 -5.35 5.12
N GLN A 73 16.11 -4.75 4.66
CA GLN A 73 17.16 -4.21 5.53
C GLN A 73 16.85 -2.79 6.02
N ARG A 74 15.82 -2.13 5.47
CA ARG A 74 15.43 -0.78 5.88
C ARG A 74 14.74 -0.78 7.25
N PRO A 75 14.88 0.31 8.01
CA PRO A 75 14.29 0.40 9.34
C PRO A 75 12.76 0.36 9.28
N ALA A 76 12.14 -0.17 10.35
CA ALA A 76 10.68 -0.28 10.48
C ALA A 76 9.94 1.07 10.34
N SER A 77 10.60 2.19 10.62
CA SER A 77 10.06 3.54 10.44
C SER A 77 9.75 3.84 8.98
N GLU A 78 10.59 3.42 8.04
CA GLU A 78 10.33 3.66 6.61
C GLU A 78 9.16 2.84 6.08
N PHE A 79 8.91 1.66 6.65
CA PHE A 79 7.69 0.91 6.37
C PHE A 79 6.46 1.55 7.04
N ALA A 80 6.61 2.17 8.21
CA ALA A 80 5.52 2.91 8.85
C ALA A 80 5.08 4.12 8.02
N ASP A 81 6.02 4.77 7.35
CA ASP A 81 5.78 5.93 6.50
C ASP A 81 5.37 5.57 5.06
N ASP A 82 5.32 4.29 4.71
CA ASP A 82 4.91 3.83 3.39
C ASP A 82 3.47 4.24 3.05
N TRP A 83 3.32 4.76 1.83
CA TRP A 83 2.02 5.06 1.22
C TRP A 83 1.65 4.05 0.13
N MET A 84 2.64 3.37 -0.45
CA MET A 84 2.50 2.62 -1.70
C MET A 84 1.60 1.40 -1.50
N ALA A 85 1.75 0.65 -0.40
CA ALA A 85 0.90 -0.52 -0.19
C ALA A 85 -0.58 -0.16 0.03
N VAL A 86 -0.87 0.96 0.70
CA VAL A 86 -2.25 1.47 0.86
C VAL A 86 -2.81 1.92 -0.49
N HIS A 87 -2.01 2.64 -1.28
CA HIS A 87 -2.40 3.07 -2.62
C HIS A 87 -2.76 1.88 -3.52
N GLU A 88 -1.86 0.91 -3.62
CA GLU A 88 -2.07 -0.26 -4.48
C GLU A 88 -3.25 -1.12 -4.02
N LEU A 89 -3.42 -1.35 -2.72
CA LEU A 89 -4.60 -2.07 -2.23
C LEU A 89 -5.91 -1.30 -2.46
N SER A 90 -5.86 0.03 -2.49
CA SER A 90 -7.04 0.86 -2.77
C SER A 90 -7.58 0.63 -4.18
N HIS A 91 -6.71 0.28 -5.14
CA HIS A 91 -7.19 -0.13 -6.46
C HIS A 91 -8.12 -1.33 -6.39
N LEU A 92 -7.94 -2.25 -5.44
CA LEU A 92 -8.80 -3.42 -5.25
C LEU A 92 -10.17 -3.10 -4.62
N MET A 93 -10.40 -1.84 -4.20
CA MET A 93 -11.64 -1.40 -3.53
C MET A 93 -12.74 -0.93 -4.49
N HIS A 94 -12.49 -0.97 -5.79
CA HIS A 94 -13.46 -0.65 -6.84
C HIS A 94 -13.41 -1.71 -7.95
N PRO A 95 -14.39 -1.83 -8.85
CA PRO A 95 -14.28 -2.73 -10.01
C PRO A 95 -13.20 -2.26 -10.99
N TYR A 96 -12.75 -3.12 -11.91
CA TYR A 96 -11.88 -2.67 -13.01
C TYR A 96 -12.63 -1.66 -13.89
N LEU A 97 -12.11 -0.44 -14.01
CA LEU A 97 -12.78 0.67 -14.67
C LEU A 97 -12.41 0.82 -16.16
N GLY A 98 -11.51 -0.03 -16.66
CA GLY A 98 -10.98 0.05 -18.03
C GLY A 98 -10.13 1.30 -18.28
N ASP A 99 -9.56 1.41 -19.48
CA ASP A 99 -8.63 2.49 -19.83
C ASP A 99 -9.24 3.89 -19.69
N ARG A 100 -10.51 4.05 -20.05
CA ARG A 100 -11.24 5.33 -19.90
C ARG A 100 -11.46 5.70 -18.43
N GLY A 101 -11.46 4.72 -17.53
CA GLY A 101 -11.61 4.90 -16.10
C GLY A 101 -10.30 4.97 -15.33
N ALA A 102 -9.14 4.91 -15.99
CA ALA A 102 -7.83 4.93 -15.34
C ALA A 102 -7.66 6.17 -14.44
N TRP A 103 -8.07 7.35 -14.90
CA TRP A 103 -8.01 8.58 -14.11
C TRP A 103 -8.77 8.47 -12.78
N LEU A 104 -9.93 7.79 -12.78
CA LEU A 104 -10.75 7.61 -11.59
C LEU A 104 -10.15 6.55 -10.67
N ALA A 105 -9.58 5.47 -11.23
CA ALA A 105 -8.89 4.45 -10.46
C ALA A 105 -7.68 5.04 -9.69
N GLU A 106 -6.82 5.78 -10.39
CA GLU A 106 -5.65 6.46 -9.80
C GLU A 106 -6.07 7.58 -8.83
N GLY A 107 -7.10 8.35 -9.18
CA GLY A 107 -7.64 9.40 -8.32
C GLY A 107 -8.22 8.85 -7.00
N LEU A 108 -8.96 7.74 -7.07
CA LEU A 108 -9.46 7.05 -5.88
C LEU A 108 -8.32 6.49 -5.02
N ALA A 109 -7.30 5.88 -5.64
CA ALA A 109 -6.14 5.37 -4.91
C ALA A 109 -5.34 6.50 -4.24
N THR A 110 -5.15 7.63 -4.92
CA THR A 110 -4.49 8.83 -4.38
C THR A 110 -5.28 9.51 -3.26
N TYR A 111 -6.61 9.52 -3.37
CA TYR A 111 -7.48 10.00 -2.29
C TYR A 111 -7.39 9.06 -1.08
N TYR A 112 -7.56 7.76 -1.31
CA TYR A 112 -7.59 6.76 -0.24
C TYR A 112 -6.24 6.56 0.43
N GLN A 113 -5.11 6.73 -0.26
CA GLN A 113 -3.80 6.57 0.38
C GLN A 113 -3.66 7.48 1.61
N ASN A 114 -4.20 8.70 1.57
CA ASN A 114 -4.09 9.66 2.67
C ASN A 114 -5.23 9.49 3.67
N VAL A 115 -6.47 9.35 3.18
CA VAL A 115 -7.65 9.21 4.05
C VAL A 115 -7.60 7.92 4.87
N LEU A 116 -7.22 6.80 4.28
CA LEU A 116 -7.19 5.51 4.98
C LEU A 116 -6.00 5.43 5.94
N ARG A 117 -4.87 6.09 5.63
CA ARG A 117 -3.75 6.22 6.59
C ARG A 117 -4.15 7.06 7.80
N ALA A 118 -4.95 8.11 7.65
CA ALA A 118 -5.50 8.83 8.79
C ALA A 118 -6.49 7.98 9.61
N ARG A 119 -7.43 7.30 8.93
CA ARG A 119 -8.40 6.42 9.62
C ARG A 119 -7.74 5.26 10.35
N GLY A 120 -6.65 4.72 9.82
CA GLY A 120 -5.83 3.69 10.45
C GLY A 120 -4.89 4.21 11.53
N GLY A 121 -4.90 5.52 11.84
CA GLY A 121 -4.04 6.14 12.87
C GLY A 121 -2.56 6.25 12.49
N ILE A 122 -2.21 6.04 11.22
CA ILE A 122 -0.84 6.22 10.70
C ILE A 122 -0.54 7.72 10.56
N TYR A 123 -1.53 8.48 10.10
CA TYR A 123 -1.49 9.93 10.04
C TYR A 123 -2.48 10.56 11.01
N THR A 124 -2.15 11.76 11.48
CA THR A 124 -3.19 12.67 11.99
C THR A 124 -4.08 13.16 10.84
N PRO A 125 -5.34 13.55 11.10
CA PRO A 125 -6.19 14.15 10.08
C PRO A 125 -5.55 15.35 9.38
N GLN A 126 -4.81 16.18 10.13
CA GLN A 126 -4.10 17.35 9.61
C GLN A 126 -3.00 16.96 8.63
N GLN A 127 -2.18 15.95 8.98
CA GLN A 127 -1.15 15.42 8.08
C GLN A 127 -1.76 14.86 6.78
N ALA A 128 -2.86 14.12 6.87
CA ALA A 128 -3.51 13.59 5.66
C ALA A 128 -4.02 14.69 4.72
N TRP A 129 -4.56 15.80 5.26
CA TRP A 129 -4.93 16.96 4.44
C TRP A 129 -3.72 17.65 3.82
N GLN A 130 -2.61 17.77 4.56
CA GLN A 130 -1.36 18.31 4.04
C GLN A 130 -0.82 17.46 2.89
N GLU A 131 -0.74 16.14 3.05
CA GLU A 131 -0.26 15.21 2.02
C GLU A 131 -1.13 15.22 0.75
N LEU A 132 -2.46 15.34 0.90
CA LEU A 132 -3.37 15.53 -0.24
C LEU A 132 -3.06 16.83 -0.98
N GLY A 133 -2.95 17.94 -0.25
CA GLY A 133 -2.62 19.25 -0.82
C GLY A 133 -1.26 19.28 -1.52
N ASP A 134 -0.26 18.64 -0.93
CA ASP A 134 1.08 18.51 -1.50
C ASP A 134 1.06 17.65 -2.78
N GLY A 135 0.27 16.57 -2.78
CA GLY A 135 0.01 15.76 -3.96
C GLY A 135 -0.58 16.56 -5.11
N PHE A 136 -1.62 17.35 -4.85
CA PHE A 136 -2.23 18.21 -5.87
C PHE A 136 -1.24 19.25 -6.43
N ARG A 137 -0.40 19.84 -5.57
CA ARG A 137 0.60 20.82 -6.00
C ARG A 137 1.72 20.22 -6.86
N ARG A 138 2.09 18.95 -6.66
CA ARG A 138 3.09 18.27 -7.49
C ARG A 138 2.56 17.90 -8.89
N ALA A 139 1.25 17.75 -9.02
CA ALA A 139 0.60 17.36 -10.28
C ALA A 139 0.10 18.57 -11.11
N ALA A 140 0.15 19.78 -10.56
CA ALA A 140 -0.17 21.04 -11.22
C ALA A 140 1.05 21.60 -11.98
#